data_AF-A0A0G1ZRR6-F1
#
_entry.id   AF-A0A0G1ZRR6-F1
#
_cell.length_a   1.000
_cell.length_b   1.000
_cell.length_c   1.000
_cell.angle_alpha   90.00
_cell.angle_beta   90.00
_cell.angle_gamma   90.00
#
_symmetry.space_group_name_H-M   'P 1'
#
loop_
_entity.id
_entity.type
_entity.pdbx_description
1 polymer ?
#
loop_
_entity_poly.entity_id
_entity_poly.type
_entity_poly.pdbx_seq_one_letter_code
_entity_poly.pdbx_strand_id
1 'polypeptide(L)'
;MAVRNRRSYSVAKRRVAAVFLLLLGLALGVYDAAAIWNRRAPEWLKLRGVLLAPYRLGLDLQGGTHLVYQAVFSTVSIDDPGSAMQGLRDIIERRVNAFGVAEPVVQVNQMGDNWRLIVELAGVKDTEAAIRYIGATPLLEFREPRDASSTEKILEAQTKGEISEQDPYFLPAKLTGRYLKRATRGGWNF
;
A
#
# COMPACT_ATOMS: atom_id res chain seq x y z
N MET A 1 42.47 33.26 63.39
CA MET A 1 41.72 31.98 63.50
C MET A 1 40.39 32.13 62.76
N ALA A 2 40.12 31.36 61.70
CA ALA A 2 38.82 31.35 61.02
C ALA A 2 38.42 29.92 60.69
N VAL A 3 37.52 29.35 61.52
CA VAL A 3 36.95 28.01 61.32
C VAL A 3 35.87 28.12 60.25
N ARG A 4 36.23 27.86 59.00
CA ARG A 4 35.28 27.87 57.86
C ARG A 4 34.37 26.63 57.96
N ASN A 5 33.10 26.87 58.28
CA ASN A 5 32.04 25.89 58.51
C ASN A 5 31.78 25.00 57.27
N ARG A 6 32.35 23.79 57.26
CA ARG A 6 32.19 22.78 56.17
C ARG A 6 30.85 22.03 56.18
N ARG A 7 29.95 22.26 57.15
CA ARG A 7 28.69 21.50 57.26
C ARG A 7 27.53 22.06 56.40
N SER A 8 27.62 23.32 55.96
CA SER A 8 26.52 23.96 55.21
C SER A 8 26.40 23.50 53.75
N TYR A 9 27.52 23.05 53.15
CA TYR A 9 27.59 22.71 51.72
C TYR A 9 26.83 21.41 51.35
N SER A 10 26.62 20.49 52.31
CA SER A 10 25.94 19.22 52.07
C SER A 10 24.41 19.34 52.09
N VAL A 11 23.86 20.21 52.92
CA VAL A 11 22.41 20.43 53.04
C VAL A 11 21.87 21.17 51.82
N ALA A 12 22.60 22.17 51.32
CA ALA A 12 22.24 22.88 50.09
C ALA A 12 22.20 21.92 48.88
N LYS A 13 23.20 21.03 48.74
CA LYS A 13 23.22 20.00 47.69
C LYS A 13 22.03 19.03 47.77
N ARG A 14 21.65 18.61 48.98
CA ARG A 14 20.47 17.73 49.18
C ARG A 14 19.16 18.43 48.80
N ARG A 15 19.02 19.72 49.09
CA ARG A 15 17.82 20.50 48.71
C ARG A 15 17.73 20.68 47.20
N VAL A 16 18.84 21.03 46.53
CA VAL A 16 18.88 21.15 45.07
C VAL A 16 18.57 19.81 44.41
N ALA A 17 19.12 18.71 44.91
CA ALA A 17 18.82 17.37 44.42
C ALA A 17 17.34 16.99 44.59
N ALA A 18 16.72 17.34 45.73
CA ALA A 18 15.30 17.10 45.98
C ALA A 18 14.39 17.90 45.02
N VAL A 19 14.73 19.17 44.77
CA VAL A 19 13.98 20.01 43.81
C VAL A 19 14.13 19.45 42.39
N PHE A 20 15.33 19.01 42.01
CA PHE A 20 15.55 18.39 40.71
C PHE A 20 14.72 17.11 40.53
N LEU A 21 14.68 16.24 41.55
CA LEU A 21 13.85 15.02 41.52
C LEU A 21 12.36 15.34 41.43
N LEU A 22 11.88 16.38 42.11
CA LEU A 22 10.49 16.84 42.00
C LEU A 22 10.17 17.36 40.60
N LEU A 23 11.05 18.17 40.02
CA LEU A 23 10.89 18.68 38.66
C LEU A 23 10.95 17.56 37.63
N LEU A 24 11.83 16.57 37.82
CA LEU A 24 11.93 15.39 36.97
C LEU A 24 10.65 14.54 37.03
N GLY A 25 10.11 14.31 38.24
CA GLY A 25 8.85 13.59 38.42
C GLY A 25 7.66 14.32 37.80
N LEU A 26 7.60 15.65 37.94
CA LEU A 26 6.59 16.48 37.29
C LEU A 26 6.70 16.40 35.76
N ALA A 27 7.93 16.48 35.21
CA ALA A 27 8.18 16.41 33.78
C ALA A 27 7.75 15.06 33.19
N LEU A 28 8.07 13.95 33.87
CA LEU A 28 7.62 12.61 33.48
C LEU A 28 6.09 12.49 33.53
N GLY A 29 5.46 13.01 34.59
CA GLY A 29 4.00 13.01 34.70
C GLY A 29 3.30 13.81 33.60
N VAL A 30 3.85 14.97 33.21
CA VAL A 30 3.32 15.79 32.10
C VAL A 30 3.49 15.09 30.75
N TYR A 31 4.62 14.39 30.55
CA TYR A 31 4.88 13.63 29.33
C TYR A 31 3.85 12.51 29.11
N ASP A 32 3.57 11.70 30.14
CA ASP A 32 2.56 10.64 30.07
C ASP A 32 1.14 11.19 29.99
N ALA A 33 0.84 12.28 30.73
CA ALA A 33 -0.45 12.95 30.71
C ALA A 33 -0.81 13.50 29.32
N ALA A 34 0.17 13.97 28.54
CA ALA A 34 -0.07 14.46 27.19
C ALA A 34 -0.61 13.38 26.24
N ALA A 35 -0.13 12.14 26.35
CA ALA A 35 -0.63 11.02 25.56
C ALA A 35 -2.06 10.60 25.96
N ILE A 36 -2.36 10.63 27.26
CA ILE A 36 -3.70 10.32 27.79
C ILE A 36 -4.71 11.39 27.39
N TRP A 37 -4.31 12.67 27.42
CA TRP A 37 -5.14 13.81 26.99
C TRP A 37 -5.65 13.64 25.56
N ASN A 38 -4.77 13.29 24.61
CA ASN A 38 -5.14 13.12 23.20
C ASN A 38 -6.15 11.99 22.93
N ARG A 39 -6.30 11.02 23.84
CA ARG A 39 -7.31 9.95 23.71
C ARG A 39 -8.73 10.43 24.04
N ARG A 40 -8.88 11.45 24.89
CA ARG A 40 -10.18 12.01 25.32
C ARG A 40 -10.49 13.38 24.74
N ALA A 41 -9.47 14.10 24.25
CA ALA A 41 -9.64 15.44 23.73
C ALA A 41 -10.29 15.44 22.32
N PRO A 42 -11.18 16.40 22.03
CA PRO A 42 -11.69 16.63 20.69
C PRO A 42 -10.55 17.03 19.72
N GLU A 43 -10.72 16.75 18.42
CA GLU A 43 -9.69 16.93 17.37
C GLU A 43 -8.92 18.26 17.45
N TRP A 44 -9.61 19.37 17.73
CA TRP A 44 -9.03 20.71 17.79
C TRP A 44 -8.12 20.98 18.99
N LEU A 45 -8.23 20.17 20.07
CA LEU A 45 -7.47 20.33 21.31
C LEU A 45 -6.39 19.24 21.48
N LYS A 46 -6.21 18.39 20.46
CA LYS A 46 -5.15 17.38 20.47
C LYS A 46 -3.80 18.05 20.30
N LEU A 47 -2.88 17.75 21.20
CA LEU A 47 -1.48 18.17 21.13
C LEU A 47 -0.81 17.40 19.99
N ARG A 48 -0.38 18.09 18.93
CA ARG A 48 0.35 17.49 17.79
C ARG A 48 1.82 17.90 17.87
N GLY A 49 2.72 16.92 18.00
CA GLY A 49 4.17 17.14 18.04
C GLY A 49 4.94 15.84 17.77
N VAL A 50 6.23 15.91 17.44
CA VAL A 50 7.07 14.74 17.08
C VAL A 50 7.07 13.65 18.17
N LEU A 51 6.92 14.04 19.44
CA LEU A 51 6.82 13.13 20.59
C LEU A 51 5.47 12.38 20.68
N LEU A 52 4.46 12.79 19.90
CA LEU A 52 3.10 12.27 19.87
C LEU A 52 2.71 11.78 18.46
N ALA A 53 3.69 11.62 17.57
CA ALA A 53 3.43 11.12 16.22
C ALA A 53 2.80 9.72 16.32
N PRO A 54 1.70 9.43 15.59
CA PRO A 54 1.12 8.10 15.59
C PRO A 54 2.18 7.10 15.09
N TYR A 55 2.51 6.12 15.92
CA TYR A 55 3.42 5.05 15.55
C TYR A 55 2.79 4.24 14.41
N ARG A 56 3.56 4.03 13.33
CA ARG A 56 3.16 3.13 12.25
C ARG A 56 3.29 1.70 12.76
N LEU A 57 2.16 1.02 12.87
CA LEU A 57 2.11 -0.37 13.30
C LEU A 57 2.35 -1.23 12.05
N GLY A 58 3.48 -1.94 12.00
CA GLY A 58 3.76 -2.89 10.93
C GLY A 58 2.81 -4.08 10.96
N LEU A 59 2.92 -4.96 9.95
CA LEU A 59 2.13 -6.17 9.81
C LEU A 59 2.05 -7.03 11.09
N ASP A 60 3.16 -7.12 11.83
CA ASP A 60 3.27 -7.90 13.07
C ASP A 60 2.38 -7.36 14.21
N LEU A 61 2.11 -6.04 14.21
CA LEU A 61 1.33 -5.38 15.27
C LEU A 61 -0.12 -5.09 14.84
N GLN A 62 -0.37 -4.87 13.56
CA GLN A 62 -1.70 -4.55 13.01
C GLN A 62 -2.41 -5.77 12.39
N GLY A 63 -1.68 -6.85 12.10
CA GLY A 63 -2.17 -7.97 11.31
C GLY A 63 -2.31 -7.63 9.82
N GLY A 64 -2.42 -8.67 8.98
CA GLY A 64 -2.54 -8.53 7.52
C GLY A 64 -1.91 -9.70 6.76
N THR A 65 -1.41 -9.45 5.55
CA THR A 65 -0.72 -10.47 4.73
C THR A 65 0.60 -10.02 4.15
N HIS A 66 1.57 -10.94 4.11
CA HIS A 66 2.81 -10.82 3.36
C HIS A 66 2.78 -11.84 2.21
N LEU A 67 2.85 -11.35 0.98
CA LEU A 67 2.77 -12.15 -0.24
C LEU A 67 4.08 -12.02 -1.01
N VAL A 68 4.64 -13.14 -1.45
CA VAL A 68 5.86 -13.19 -2.25
C VAL A 68 5.54 -13.85 -3.58
N TYR A 69 5.60 -13.08 -4.66
CA TYR A 69 5.40 -13.57 -6.03
C TYR A 69 6.76 -13.73 -6.70
N GLN A 70 7.00 -14.88 -7.34
CA GLN A 70 8.19 -15.13 -8.14
C GLN A 70 7.84 -14.89 -9.62
N ALA A 71 8.62 -14.05 -10.30
CA ALA A 71 8.46 -13.84 -11.72
C ALA A 71 9.05 -15.02 -12.50
N VAL A 72 8.32 -15.45 -13.53
CA VAL A 72 8.73 -16.54 -14.43
C VAL A 72 8.84 -15.96 -15.84
N PHE A 73 10.06 -15.93 -16.39
CA PHE A 73 10.36 -15.39 -17.71
C PHE A 73 10.50 -16.47 -18.80
N SER A 74 10.10 -17.73 -18.51
CA SER A 74 10.29 -18.86 -19.43
C SER A 74 9.56 -18.72 -20.77
N THR A 75 8.49 -17.92 -20.81
CA THR A 75 7.55 -17.87 -21.93
C THR A 75 7.69 -16.59 -22.78
N VAL A 76 8.38 -15.57 -22.27
CA VAL A 76 8.48 -14.26 -22.92
C VAL A 76 9.90 -13.72 -22.76
N SER A 77 10.57 -13.42 -23.87
CA SER A 77 11.84 -12.68 -23.85
C SER A 77 11.54 -11.23 -23.49
N ILE A 78 12.04 -10.78 -22.34
CA ILE A 78 11.92 -9.39 -21.89
C ILE A 78 13.30 -8.75 -21.99
N ASP A 79 13.40 -7.70 -22.80
CA ASP A 79 14.66 -6.99 -23.04
C ASP A 79 15.23 -6.35 -21.77
N ASP A 80 14.37 -5.85 -20.88
CA ASP A 80 14.72 -5.29 -19.56
C ASP A 80 13.76 -5.82 -18.46
N PRO A 81 14.12 -6.93 -17.79
CA PRO A 81 13.33 -7.48 -16.69
C PRO A 81 13.15 -6.50 -15.53
N GLY A 82 14.12 -5.61 -15.28
CA GLY A 82 14.05 -4.65 -14.18
C GLY A 82 12.96 -3.61 -14.37
N SER A 83 12.91 -2.99 -15.55
CA SER A 83 11.84 -2.06 -15.92
C SER A 83 10.46 -2.74 -15.93
N ALA A 84 10.37 -3.97 -16.45
CA ALA A 84 9.13 -4.74 -16.42
C ALA A 84 8.64 -5.01 -14.98
N MET A 85 9.53 -5.36 -14.07
CA MET A 85 9.21 -5.59 -12.66
C MET A 85 8.80 -4.30 -11.94
N GLN A 86 9.41 -3.15 -12.27
CA GLN A 86 8.98 -1.85 -11.75
C GLN A 86 7.58 -1.48 -12.25
N GLY A 87 7.29 -1.70 -13.54
CA GLY A 87 5.96 -1.51 -14.08
C GLY A 87 4.91 -2.42 -13.41
N LEU A 88 5.28 -3.67 -13.13
CA LEU A 88 4.44 -4.60 -12.37
C LEU A 88 4.17 -4.09 -10.95
N ARG A 89 5.20 -3.64 -10.22
CA ARG A 89 5.05 -3.01 -8.90
C ARG A 89 4.01 -1.90 -8.93
N ASP A 90 4.11 -0.97 -9.88
CA ASP A 90 3.22 0.18 -9.98
C ASP A 90 1.77 -0.22 -10.27
N ILE A 91 1.57 -1.27 -11.07
CA ILE A 91 0.24 -1.83 -11.35
C ILE A 91 -0.36 -2.42 -10.08
N ILE A 92 0.41 -3.22 -9.35
CA ILE A 92 -0.04 -3.90 -8.14
C ILE A 92 -0.35 -2.89 -7.04
N GLU A 93 0.51 -1.88 -6.85
CA GLU A 93 0.28 -0.79 -5.91
C GLU A 93 -1.06 -0.06 -6.19
N ARG A 94 -1.33 0.28 -7.46
CA ARG A 94 -2.61 0.91 -7.84
C ARG A 94 -3.82 0.02 -7.56
N ARG A 95 -3.74 -1.30 -7.81
CA ARG A 95 -4.84 -2.25 -7.55
C ARG A 95 -5.14 -2.34 -6.06
N VAL A 96 -4.09 -2.44 -5.26
CA VAL A 96 -4.19 -2.54 -3.81
C VAL A 96 -4.79 -1.26 -3.21
N ASN A 97 -4.35 -0.09 -3.69
CA ASN A 97 -4.95 1.19 -3.32
C ASN A 97 -6.43 1.25 -3.69
N ALA A 98 -6.81 0.77 -4.88
CA ALA A 98 -8.21 0.73 -5.32
C ALA A 98 -9.08 -0.26 -4.51
N PHE A 99 -8.48 -1.31 -3.93
CA PHE A 99 -9.17 -2.25 -3.03
C PHE A 99 -9.44 -1.64 -1.65
N GLY A 100 -8.86 -0.48 -1.33
CA GLY A 100 -9.07 0.23 -0.07
C GLY A 100 -8.05 -0.11 1.02
N VAL A 101 -6.88 -0.66 0.64
CA VAL A 101 -5.76 -0.82 1.57
C VAL A 101 -5.11 0.55 1.78
N ALA A 102 -5.04 1.01 3.03
CA ALA A 102 -4.62 2.38 3.33
C ALA A 102 -3.11 2.60 3.16
N GLU A 103 -2.29 1.59 3.45
CA GLU A 103 -0.81 1.71 3.42
C GLU A 103 -0.15 0.41 2.93
N PRO A 104 -0.27 0.06 1.63
CA PRO A 104 0.39 -1.13 1.11
C PRO A 104 1.87 -0.90 0.87
N VAL A 105 2.68 -1.94 1.10
CA VAL A 105 4.11 -1.95 0.76
C VAL A 105 4.32 -2.90 -0.42
N VAL A 106 4.75 -2.37 -1.55
CA VAL A 106 5.05 -3.17 -2.76
C VAL A 106 6.51 -2.97 -3.13
N GLN A 107 7.29 -4.04 -3.09
CA GLN A 107 8.73 -4.00 -3.33
C GLN A 107 9.15 -5.03 -4.37
N VAL A 108 10.08 -4.64 -5.23
CA VAL A 108 10.77 -5.57 -6.13
C VAL A 108 12.06 -5.99 -5.46
N ASN A 109 12.27 -7.29 -5.34
CA ASN A 109 13.50 -7.88 -4.82
C ASN A 109 14.14 -8.73 -5.93
N GLN A 110 15.44 -8.54 -6.14
CA GLN A 110 16.22 -9.34 -7.07
C GLN A 110 17.25 -10.17 -6.28
N MET A 111 17.21 -11.49 -6.45
CA MET A 111 18.21 -12.42 -5.93
C MET A 111 18.84 -13.19 -7.08
N GLY A 112 20.01 -12.74 -7.54
CA GLY A 112 20.64 -13.26 -8.76
C GLY A 112 19.73 -13.04 -9.96
N ASP A 113 19.39 -14.11 -10.68
CA ASP A 113 18.50 -14.08 -11.83
C ASP A 113 17.01 -14.16 -11.45
N ASN A 114 16.71 -14.38 -10.17
CA ASN A 114 15.34 -14.50 -9.68
C ASN A 114 14.79 -13.13 -9.29
N TRP A 115 13.66 -12.78 -9.90
CA TRP A 115 12.91 -11.57 -9.56
C TRP A 115 11.69 -11.92 -8.73
N ARG A 116 11.52 -11.23 -7.60
CA ARG A 116 10.39 -11.38 -6.69
C ARG A 116 9.66 -10.06 -6.51
N LEU A 117 8.35 -10.13 -6.40
CA LEU A 117 7.51 -9.02 -5.97
C LEU A 117 6.97 -9.34 -4.58
N ILE A 118 7.36 -8.52 -3.60
CA ILE A 118 6.90 -8.60 -2.22
C ILE A 118 5.75 -7.61 -2.07
N VAL A 119 4.61 -8.08 -1.55
CA VAL A 119 3.40 -7.28 -1.34
C VAL A 119 2.95 -7.47 0.10
N GLU A 120 2.91 -6.38 0.86
CA GLU A 120 2.41 -6.36 2.23
C GLU A 120 1.12 -5.56 2.29
N LEU A 121 0.08 -6.20 2.82
CA LEU A 121 -1.26 -5.63 2.95
C LEU A 121 -1.62 -5.53 4.43
N ALA A 122 -1.40 -4.36 5.03
CA ALA A 122 -1.77 -4.09 6.41
C ALA A 122 -3.29 -3.86 6.54
N GLY A 123 -3.90 -4.39 7.61
CA GLY A 123 -5.29 -4.11 7.95
C GLY A 123 -6.36 -4.70 7.01
N VAL A 124 -5.99 -5.63 6.12
CA VAL A 124 -6.93 -6.35 5.25
C VAL A 124 -7.64 -7.45 6.05
N LYS A 125 -8.99 -7.43 6.03
CA LYS A 125 -9.83 -8.44 6.71
C LYS A 125 -10.02 -9.72 5.90
N ASP A 126 -10.22 -9.59 4.58
CA ASP A 126 -10.39 -10.71 3.66
C ASP A 126 -9.19 -10.77 2.70
N THR A 127 -8.26 -11.63 3.08
CA THR A 127 -6.96 -11.79 2.43
C THR A 127 -7.08 -12.51 1.09
N GLU A 128 -7.96 -13.50 0.99
CA GLU A 128 -8.21 -14.23 -0.25
C GLU A 128 -8.85 -13.33 -1.31
N ALA A 129 -9.82 -12.49 -0.92
CA ALA A 129 -10.41 -11.53 -1.84
C ALA A 129 -9.37 -10.55 -2.38
N ALA A 130 -8.46 -10.08 -1.53
CA ALA A 130 -7.35 -9.22 -1.95
C ALA A 130 -6.40 -9.96 -2.91
N ILE A 131 -5.99 -11.19 -2.60
CA ILE A 131 -5.14 -12.01 -3.48
C ILE A 131 -5.80 -12.22 -4.85
N ARG A 132 -7.09 -12.60 -4.88
CA ARG A 132 -7.85 -12.78 -6.13
C ARG A 132 -7.90 -11.50 -6.95
N TYR A 133 -8.16 -10.35 -6.31
CA TYR A 133 -8.28 -9.07 -6.99
C TYR A 133 -6.93 -8.57 -7.53
N ILE A 134 -5.86 -8.73 -6.75
CA ILE A 134 -4.50 -8.34 -7.13
C ILE A 134 -3.97 -9.24 -8.25
N GLY A 135 -4.19 -10.55 -8.13
CA GLY A 135 -3.74 -11.58 -9.08
C GLY A 135 -4.59 -11.69 -10.34
N ALA A 136 -5.78 -11.10 -10.37
CA ALA A 136 -6.55 -10.98 -11.60
C ALA A 136 -5.73 -10.21 -12.64
N THR A 137 -5.62 -10.72 -13.86
CA THR A 137 -4.99 -10.01 -14.99
C THR A 137 -6.11 -9.41 -15.86
N PRO A 138 -6.70 -8.25 -15.49
CA PRO A 138 -7.71 -7.63 -16.32
C PRO A 138 -7.08 -7.22 -17.66
N LEU A 139 -7.51 -7.92 -18.72
CA LEU A 139 -7.23 -7.57 -20.10
C LEU A 139 -8.30 -6.58 -20.56
N LEU A 140 -7.88 -5.39 -20.98
CA LEU A 140 -8.76 -4.40 -21.59
C LEU A 140 -8.44 -4.29 -23.08
N GLU A 141 -9.37 -4.75 -23.90
CA GLU A 141 -9.37 -4.61 -25.34
C GLU A 141 -10.52 -3.71 -25.77
N PHE A 142 -10.27 -2.87 -26.78
CA PHE A 142 -11.33 -2.19 -27.49
C PHE A 142 -11.58 -2.95 -28.79
N ARG A 143 -12.84 -3.06 -29.19
CA ARG A 143 -13.23 -3.71 -30.42
C ARG A 143 -14.23 -2.87 -31.20
N GLU A 144 -14.18 -2.99 -32.52
CA GLU A 144 -15.09 -2.31 -33.45
C GLU A 144 -16.12 -3.29 -33.99
N PRO A 145 -17.38 -2.86 -34.18
CA PRO A 145 -18.40 -3.72 -34.76
C PRO A 145 -18.09 -4.03 -36.23
N ARG A 146 -18.28 -5.28 -36.65
CA ARG A 146 -18.23 -5.70 -38.05
C ARG A 146 -19.49 -5.27 -38.79
N ASP A 147 -19.39 -5.19 -40.11
CA ASP A 147 -20.56 -5.06 -40.97
C ASP A 147 -21.39 -6.37 -40.99
N ALA A 148 -22.70 -6.23 -41.24
CA ALA A 148 -23.63 -7.36 -41.21
C ALA A 148 -23.28 -8.44 -42.24
N SER A 149 -22.82 -8.05 -43.44
CA SER A 149 -22.48 -8.99 -44.50
C SER A 149 -21.27 -9.87 -44.14
N SER A 150 -20.24 -9.28 -43.52
CA SER A 150 -19.08 -10.01 -42.99
C SER A 150 -19.45 -10.92 -41.84
N THR A 151 -20.35 -10.48 -40.96
CA THR A 151 -20.82 -11.25 -39.80
C THR A 151 -21.53 -12.53 -40.23
N GLU A 152 -22.47 -12.42 -41.18
CA GLU A 152 -23.23 -13.56 -41.73
C GLU A 152 -22.30 -14.60 -42.35
N LYS A 153 -21.31 -14.17 -43.14
CA LYS A 153 -20.33 -15.09 -43.76
C LYS A 153 -19.53 -15.89 -42.73
N ILE A 154 -19.12 -15.26 -41.63
CA ILE A 154 -18.35 -15.93 -40.58
C ILE A 154 -19.23 -16.90 -39.79
N LEU A 155 -20.48 -16.52 -39.51
CA LEU A 155 -21.45 -17.41 -38.85
C LEU A 155 -21.77 -18.64 -39.71
N GLU A 156 -21.92 -18.47 -41.03
CA GLU A 156 -22.09 -19.57 -41.97
C GLU A 156 -20.85 -20.48 -42.02
N ALA A 157 -19.66 -19.90 -42.07
CA ALA A 157 -18.40 -20.64 -42.05
C ALA A 157 -18.15 -21.38 -40.72
N GLN A 158 -18.58 -20.80 -39.59
CA GLN A 158 -18.58 -21.45 -38.28
C GLN A 158 -19.55 -22.62 -38.22
N THR A 159 -20.75 -22.45 -38.77
CA THR A 159 -21.76 -23.51 -38.84
C THR A 159 -21.30 -24.68 -39.70
N LYS A 160 -20.53 -24.41 -40.76
CA LYS A 160 -19.89 -25.41 -41.63
C LYS A 160 -18.61 -26.02 -41.03
N GLY A 161 -18.12 -25.52 -39.91
CA GLY A 161 -16.90 -25.99 -39.24
C GLY A 161 -15.59 -25.58 -39.91
N GLU A 162 -15.63 -24.62 -40.86
CA GLU A 162 -14.45 -24.15 -41.60
C GLU A 162 -13.59 -23.18 -40.77
N ILE A 163 -14.21 -22.43 -39.84
CA ILE A 163 -13.57 -21.42 -39.00
C ILE A 163 -14.18 -21.53 -37.59
N SER A 164 -13.38 -21.59 -36.52
CA SER A 164 -13.91 -21.68 -35.13
C SER A 164 -13.44 -20.56 -34.20
N GLU A 165 -12.25 -20.00 -34.43
CA GLU A 165 -11.64 -19.07 -33.48
C GLU A 165 -11.92 -17.59 -33.77
N GLN A 166 -12.57 -17.27 -34.89
CA GLN A 166 -12.79 -15.89 -35.30
C GLN A 166 -14.05 -15.31 -34.67
N ASP A 167 -13.94 -14.13 -34.04
CA ASP A 167 -15.11 -13.38 -33.56
C ASP A 167 -15.95 -12.88 -34.75
N PRO A 168 -17.23 -13.30 -34.87
CA PRO A 168 -18.08 -12.92 -35.99
C PRO A 168 -18.59 -11.49 -35.88
N TYR A 169 -18.64 -10.90 -34.68
CA TYR A 169 -19.28 -9.60 -34.43
C TYR A 169 -18.28 -8.46 -34.36
N PHE A 170 -17.05 -8.73 -33.93
CA PHE A 170 -16.11 -7.68 -33.58
C PHE A 170 -14.74 -7.84 -34.24
N LEU A 171 -14.10 -6.70 -34.53
CA LEU A 171 -12.70 -6.58 -34.95
C LEU A 171 -11.86 -6.01 -33.81
N PRO A 172 -10.64 -6.50 -33.59
CA PRO A 172 -9.74 -5.90 -32.60
C PRO A 172 -9.38 -4.48 -33.02
N ALA A 173 -9.56 -3.51 -32.12
CA ALA A 173 -9.15 -2.13 -32.35
C ALA A 173 -7.66 -1.95 -32.02
N LYS A 174 -7.06 -0.87 -32.54
CA LYS A 174 -5.67 -0.48 -32.18
C LYS A 174 -5.56 0.01 -30.74
N LEU A 175 -6.66 0.46 -30.15
CA LEU A 175 -6.72 0.90 -28.76
C LEU A 175 -6.78 -0.30 -27.82
N THR A 176 -6.00 -0.23 -26.74
CA THR A 176 -5.93 -1.25 -25.68
C THR A 176 -5.81 -0.56 -24.31
N GLY A 177 -5.87 -1.33 -23.23
CA GLY A 177 -5.64 -0.83 -21.88
C GLY A 177 -4.32 -0.08 -21.68
N ARG A 178 -3.29 -0.31 -22.52
CA ARG A 178 -2.03 0.44 -22.49
C ARG A 178 -2.21 1.95 -22.69
N TYR A 179 -3.26 2.33 -23.43
CA TYR A 179 -3.58 3.73 -23.71
C TYR A 179 -4.46 4.38 -22.63
N LEU A 180 -4.92 3.62 -21.62
CA LEU A 180 -5.78 4.12 -20.55
C LEU A 180 -4.95 4.82 -19.46
N LYS A 181 -5.14 6.13 -19.29
CA LYS A 181 -4.44 6.92 -18.26
C LYS A 181 -5.09 6.84 -16.87
N ARG A 182 -6.42 6.72 -16.80
CA ARG A 182 -7.20 6.68 -15.56
C ARG A 182 -8.58 6.06 -15.81
N ALA A 183 -9.11 5.33 -14.84
CA ALA A 183 -10.51 4.94 -14.76
C ALA A 183 -11.03 5.30 -13.36
N THR A 184 -12.16 6.00 -13.31
CA THR A 184 -12.82 6.36 -12.04
C THR A 184 -14.27 5.96 -12.12
N ARG A 185 -14.83 5.41 -11.04
CA ARG A 185 -16.28 5.19 -10.96
C ARG A 185 -16.94 6.57 -10.84
N GLY A 186 -17.68 6.98 -11.87
CA GLY A 186 -18.49 8.20 -11.82
C GLY A 186 -19.57 8.03 -10.75
N GLY A 187 -19.50 8.83 -9.68
CA GLY A 187 -20.52 8.86 -8.64
C GLY A 187 -21.70 9.69 -9.11
N TRP A 188 -22.78 9.04 -9.53
CA TRP A 188 -24.08 9.70 -9.61
C TRP A 188 -24.70 9.60 -8.21
N ASN A 189 -24.74 10.74 -7.51
CA ASN A 189 -25.54 10.87 -6.30
C ASN A 189 -27.01 11.00 -6.76
N PHE A 190 -27.79 9.94 -6.55
CA PHE A 190 -29.25 10.01 -6.58
C PHE A 190 -29.77 10.46 -5.23
#